data_AF-A0A6H1ZCU0-F1
#
_entry.id   AF-A0A6H1ZCU0-F1
#
_cell.length_a   1.000
_cell.length_b   1.000
_cell.length_c   1.000
_cell.angle_alpha   90.00
_cell.angle_beta   90.00
_cell.angle_gamma   90.00
#
_symmetry.space_group_name_H-M   'P 1'
#
loop_
_entity.id
_entity.type
_entity.pdbx_description
1 polymer ?
#
loop_
_entity_poly.entity_id
_entity_poly.type
_entity_poly.pdbx_seq_one_letter_code
_entity_poly.pdbx_strand_id
1 'polypeptide(L)'
;MRPSNTTFDIANALDYKSPVYLVHFDGEIIDYANRKVGQANHVVKLFLDKIAGLTQKITPEEGKATIGDITVTLIDRENEITALLATDPYYFHRRKTTIKAGYMGMNEAQMLKPLTGWVTDIKMTSDLAAWEFTVTDPQKWLQRKIFRGAESATVTIQGNPINIVLAILTSTGEGTNGDYDWYSSSVGLGIDTDYINVAAIEAVRDDWYPGDSNYMKFTIVERESAKDWLQREIFKALNIYPIVDGDGRFNLKPVKPPIASRDTVQSLDEDTIVDLPDYDMNLAALINEVEVHYDWDGDNYATQVFYIDSTSLNNRGPGKKPLTIKSRGLHTSHAPASIAGRASDICEKRKTKIFGRWSTPPVSIKCKAFFSRWLSDPGDQVPVTHGLLPDLEAGTRGITARRMEITNRPIDWVKGVVTFDLLDTGFDKGLYTAISPRMTVVSGVSVTQFMVSAADGAKFEAGWVIDIFDAGMRVQAADLEITSIASMETADFENTADVEFENTVAVEFAESTGYIVTVGSTIGATPSAGWIAVFSSYGNCVAAQQLYGFLYAGGQAMSAADLICP
;
A
#
# COMPACT_ATOMS: atom_id res chain seq x y z
N MET A 1 3.38 -2.19 5.11
CA MET A 1 4.07 -2.55 6.36
C MET A 1 5.55 -2.20 6.25
N ARG A 2 6.19 -1.92 7.39
CA ARG A 2 7.64 -1.78 7.46
C ARG A 2 8.35 -3.10 7.17
N PRO A 3 9.38 -3.11 6.32
CA PRO A 3 10.27 -4.27 6.21
C PRO A 3 10.86 -4.64 7.58
N SER A 4 10.79 -5.91 7.94
CA SER A 4 11.43 -6.48 9.13
C SER A 4 12.55 -7.45 8.73
N ASN A 5 13.17 -8.10 9.71
CA ASN A 5 14.11 -9.18 9.48
C ASN A 5 13.81 -10.34 10.42
N THR A 6 14.19 -11.56 10.02
CA THR A 6 13.90 -12.79 10.75
C THR A 6 14.36 -12.75 12.21
N THR A 7 15.50 -12.13 12.50
CA THR A 7 15.98 -12.04 13.89
C THR A 7 15.10 -11.13 14.74
N PHE A 8 14.71 -9.98 14.19
CA PHE A 8 13.76 -9.09 14.82
C PHE A 8 12.42 -9.79 15.05
N ASP A 9 11.93 -10.52 14.05
CA ASP A 9 10.63 -11.19 14.10
C ASP A 9 10.61 -12.31 15.15
N ILE A 10 11.68 -13.10 15.25
CA ILE A 10 11.85 -14.11 16.32
C ILE A 10 11.83 -13.45 17.70
N ALA A 11 12.61 -12.38 17.90
CA ALA A 11 12.62 -11.67 19.18
C ALA A 11 11.27 -11.00 19.47
N ASN A 12 10.58 -10.53 18.44
CA ASN A 12 9.24 -9.98 18.51
C ASN A 12 8.15 -11.06 18.67
N ALA A 13 8.45 -12.34 18.59
CA ALA A 13 7.47 -13.40 18.84
C ALA A 13 7.40 -13.81 20.33
N LEU A 14 8.39 -13.43 21.15
CA LEU A 14 8.47 -13.84 22.57
C LEU A 14 7.40 -13.16 23.45
N ASP A 15 6.96 -13.79 24.55
CA ASP A 15 5.95 -13.18 25.43
C ASP A 15 6.49 -12.01 26.25
N TYR A 16 7.74 -12.12 26.73
CA TYR A 16 8.38 -11.12 27.56
C TYR A 16 9.42 -10.35 26.77
N LYS A 17 9.19 -9.04 26.60
CA LYS A 17 10.06 -8.17 25.81
C LYS A 17 10.54 -7.00 26.63
N SER A 18 11.79 -6.63 26.38
CA SER A 18 12.43 -5.46 26.93
C SER A 18 12.84 -4.58 25.76
N PRO A 19 11.97 -3.65 25.31
CA PRO A 19 12.26 -2.84 24.14
C PRO A 19 13.50 -1.99 24.39
N VAL A 20 14.36 -1.94 23.37
CA VAL A 20 15.56 -1.12 23.33
C VAL A 20 15.40 -0.12 22.21
N TYR A 21 15.68 1.13 22.54
CA TYR A 21 15.71 2.22 21.59
C TYR A 21 17.12 2.76 21.54
N LEU A 22 17.58 3.08 20.33
CA LEU A 22 18.87 3.69 20.08
C LEU A 22 18.66 4.90 19.17
N VAL A 23 19.28 6.01 19.50
CA VAL A 23 19.26 7.25 18.74
C VAL A 23 20.68 7.54 18.28
N HIS A 24 20.82 7.70 16.97
CA HIS A 24 22.07 8.06 16.31
C HIS A 24 21.91 9.43 15.63
N PHE A 25 22.83 10.35 15.90
CA PHE A 25 22.96 11.60 15.15
C PHE A 25 24.08 11.47 14.13
N ASP A 26 23.79 11.82 12.88
CA ASP A 26 24.74 11.68 11.79
C ASP A 26 26.02 12.51 12.05
N GLY A 27 27.17 11.93 11.70
CA GLY A 27 28.50 12.45 12.00
C GLY A 27 28.99 12.23 13.45
N GLU A 28 28.18 11.69 14.36
CA GLU A 28 28.63 11.34 15.72
C GLU A 28 29.19 9.91 15.81
N ILE A 29 30.17 9.73 16.70
CA ILE A 29 30.69 8.41 17.07
C ILE A 29 30.04 7.85 18.35
N ILE A 30 29.03 8.53 18.88
CA ILE A 30 28.29 8.16 20.09
C ILE A 30 26.82 7.95 19.72
N ASP A 31 26.31 6.80 20.14
CA ASP A 31 24.88 6.47 20.09
C ASP A 31 24.28 6.54 21.49
N TYR A 32 23.00 6.93 21.57
CA TYR A 32 22.29 7.07 22.84
C TYR A 32 21.19 6.02 22.93
N ALA A 33 21.25 5.16 23.94
CA ALA A 33 20.27 4.08 24.12
C ALA A 33 19.64 4.08 25.51
N ASN A 34 18.42 3.55 25.62
CA ASN A 34 17.74 3.45 26.92
C ASN A 34 18.21 2.22 27.72
N ARG A 35 18.82 1.25 27.03
CA ARG A 35 19.25 -0.04 27.57
C ARG A 35 20.45 -0.56 26.77
N LYS A 36 21.11 -1.59 27.30
CA LYS A 36 22.26 -2.23 26.65
C LYS A 36 21.86 -2.88 25.32
N VAL A 37 22.53 -2.46 24.25
CA VAL A 37 22.50 -3.10 22.92
C VAL A 37 23.53 -4.24 22.91
N GLY A 38 23.29 -5.30 22.12
CA GLY A 38 24.19 -6.45 22.00
C GLY A 38 25.56 -6.04 21.44
N GLN A 39 25.64 -5.95 20.12
CA GLN A 39 26.75 -5.34 19.40
C GLN A 39 26.27 -4.04 18.73
N ALA A 40 26.93 -2.93 19.03
CA ALA A 40 26.66 -1.62 18.44
C ALA A 40 27.76 -1.24 17.42
N ASN A 41 27.38 -0.39 16.47
CA ASN A 41 28.29 0.17 15.46
C ASN A 41 29.15 1.29 16.06
N HIS A 42 28.63 1.99 17.06
CA HIS A 42 29.29 3.10 17.74
C HIS A 42 29.39 2.90 19.26
N VAL A 43 30.02 3.84 19.95
CA VAL A 43 30.05 3.85 21.41
C VAL A 43 28.66 4.18 21.94
N VAL A 44 28.04 3.26 22.69
CA VAL A 44 26.69 3.47 23.23
C VAL A 44 26.76 4.06 24.64
N LYS A 45 26.08 5.20 24.85
CA LYS A 45 25.82 5.78 26.16
C LYS A 45 24.36 5.58 26.57
N LEU A 46 24.15 5.18 27.83
CA LEU A 46 22.81 4.91 28.37
C LEU A 46 22.12 6.20 28.86
N PHE A 47 22.03 7.20 27.99
CA PHE A 47 21.50 8.53 28.34
C PHE A 47 20.11 8.78 27.77
N LEU A 48 19.58 7.89 26.93
CA LEU A 48 18.23 8.05 26.41
C LEU A 48 17.21 7.76 27.51
N ASP A 49 16.57 8.82 28.00
CA ASP A 49 15.53 8.73 29.02
C ASP A 49 14.19 8.33 28.39
N LYS A 50 13.78 9.07 27.35
CA LYS A 50 12.44 8.95 26.78
C LYS A 50 12.42 9.22 25.28
N ILE A 51 11.52 8.50 24.60
CA ILE A 51 11.02 8.84 23.26
C ILE A 51 9.53 9.11 23.38
N ALA A 52 9.05 10.18 22.74
CA ALA A 52 7.63 10.53 22.70
C ALA A 52 7.21 10.92 21.28
N GLY A 53 5.93 10.72 20.97
CA GLY A 53 5.38 11.05 19.65
C GLY A 53 5.45 9.88 18.69
N LEU A 54 5.71 10.18 17.42
CA LEU A 54 5.47 9.31 16.26
C LEU A 54 3.99 8.97 16.12
N THR A 55 3.22 9.95 15.66
CA THR A 55 1.84 9.74 15.21
C THR A 55 1.82 9.93 13.71
N GLN A 56 1.47 8.89 12.96
CA GLN A 56 1.13 9.04 11.55
C GLN A 56 -0.37 8.80 11.40
N LYS A 57 -1.04 9.72 10.71
CA LYS A 57 -2.46 9.66 10.43
C LYS A 57 -2.70 9.90 8.96
N ILE A 58 -3.61 9.14 8.37
CA ILE A 58 -4.10 9.31 7.01
C ILE A 58 -5.58 9.65 7.03
N THR A 59 -6.02 10.33 5.98
CA THR A 59 -7.43 10.62 5.70
C THR A 59 -7.63 10.26 4.22
N PRO A 60 -7.85 8.95 3.95
CA PRO A 60 -7.80 8.36 2.61
C PRO A 60 -8.66 9.10 1.57
N GLU A 61 -9.90 9.43 1.93
CA GLU A 61 -10.87 10.13 1.10
C GLU A 61 -10.44 11.55 0.71
N GLU A 62 -9.57 12.16 1.51
CA GLU A 62 -9.02 13.48 1.25
C GLU A 62 -7.64 13.44 0.56
N GLY A 63 -7.03 12.27 0.38
CA GLY A 63 -5.64 12.14 -0.10
C GLY A 63 -4.63 12.80 0.83
N LYS A 64 -4.94 12.87 2.14
CA LYS A 64 -4.13 13.57 3.14
C LYS A 64 -3.41 12.59 4.04
N ALA A 65 -2.22 12.99 4.44
CA ALA A 65 -1.49 12.38 5.54
C ALA A 65 -0.85 13.46 6.40
N THR A 66 -0.77 13.19 7.69
CA THR A 66 -0.07 14.00 8.68
C THR A 66 0.86 13.10 9.46
N ILE A 67 2.11 13.54 9.61
CA ILE A 67 3.10 12.92 10.46
C ILE A 67 3.40 13.90 11.59
N GLY A 68 3.33 13.40 12.82
CA GLY A 68 3.72 14.12 14.02
C GLY A 68 5.23 14.01 14.25
N ASP A 69 5.75 14.97 14.99
CA ASP A 69 7.17 14.98 15.35
C ASP A 69 7.47 13.89 16.39
N ILE A 70 8.76 13.53 16.50
CA ILE A 70 9.27 12.74 17.62
C ILE A 70 10.07 13.66 18.53
N THR A 71 9.87 13.52 19.84
CA THR A 71 10.75 14.12 20.85
C THR A 71 11.61 13.03 21.47
N VAL A 72 12.92 13.27 21.50
CA VAL A 72 13.92 12.44 22.18
C VAL A 72 14.46 13.21 23.37
N THR A 73 14.43 12.62 24.55
CA THR A 73 14.98 13.22 25.78
C THR A 73 16.27 12.49 26.17
N LEU A 74 17.39 13.21 26.21
CA LEU A 74 18.71 12.69 26.60
C LEU A 74 19.18 13.33 27.90
N ILE A 75 19.54 12.49 28.88
CA ILE A 75 20.10 12.93 30.16
C ILE A 75 21.48 13.53 29.92
N ASP A 76 21.73 14.73 30.45
CA ASP A 76 23.01 15.41 30.32
C ASP A 76 23.99 15.02 31.43
N ARG A 77 24.41 13.75 31.42
CA ARG A 77 25.37 13.25 32.42
C ARG A 77 26.74 13.88 32.18
N GLU A 78 27.35 14.38 33.26
CA GLU A 78 28.67 15.03 33.26
C GLU A 78 28.75 16.27 32.32
N ASN A 79 27.61 16.88 32.01
CA ASN A 79 27.48 18.02 31.10
C ASN A 79 28.02 17.74 29.68
N GLU A 80 28.05 16.49 29.22
CA GLU A 80 28.61 16.15 27.92
C GLU A 80 27.84 16.77 26.75
N ILE A 81 26.50 16.75 26.80
CA ILE A 81 25.65 17.33 25.74
C ILE A 81 25.75 18.85 25.80
N THR A 82 25.72 19.43 27.00
CA THR A 82 25.95 20.86 27.19
C THR A 82 27.33 21.29 26.68
N ALA A 83 28.37 20.48 26.88
CA ALA A 83 29.70 20.77 26.35
C ALA A 83 29.73 20.80 24.82
N LEU A 84 29.05 19.87 24.14
CA LEU A 84 28.90 19.89 22.69
C LEU A 84 28.17 21.15 22.21
N LEU A 85 27.04 21.49 22.84
CA LEU A 85 26.27 22.70 22.54
C LEU A 85 27.02 24.00 22.87
N ALA A 86 27.95 23.98 23.82
CA ALA A 86 28.81 25.12 24.13
C ALA A 86 29.86 25.37 23.03
N THR A 87 30.29 24.34 22.30
CA THR A 87 31.19 24.50 21.14
C THR A 87 30.47 25.09 19.94
N ASP A 88 29.23 24.65 19.71
CA ASP A 88 28.34 25.17 18.68
C ASP A 88 26.88 25.04 19.18
N PRO A 89 26.16 26.15 19.42
CA PRO A 89 24.76 26.10 19.82
C PRO A 89 23.85 25.37 18.82
N TYR A 90 24.30 25.24 17.57
CA TYR A 90 23.61 24.51 16.49
C TYR A 90 24.20 23.12 16.25
N TYR A 91 25.05 22.60 17.16
CA TYR A 91 25.78 21.35 16.96
C TYR A 91 24.89 20.23 16.43
N PHE A 92 23.71 20.02 17.02
CA PHE A 92 22.75 19.01 16.56
C PHE A 92 21.69 19.53 15.58
N HIS A 93 21.55 20.84 15.39
CA HIS A 93 20.50 21.42 14.54
C HIS A 93 20.68 20.96 13.09
N ARG A 94 19.58 20.50 12.48
CA ARG A 94 19.55 19.91 11.12
C ARG A 94 20.48 18.71 10.92
N ARG A 95 20.93 18.04 11.99
CA ARG A 95 21.56 16.74 11.83
C ARG A 95 20.51 15.68 11.56
N LYS A 96 20.82 14.82 10.58
CA LYS A 96 20.05 13.62 10.30
C LYS A 96 20.11 12.74 11.55
N THR A 97 18.96 12.27 12.00
CA THR A 97 18.81 11.50 13.23
C THR A 97 18.07 10.21 12.88
N THR A 98 18.67 9.07 13.24
CA THR A 98 18.06 7.75 13.06
C THR A 98 17.66 7.21 14.42
N ILE A 99 16.39 6.85 14.57
CA ILE A 99 15.90 6.13 15.74
C ILE A 99 15.74 4.68 15.35
N LYS A 100 16.32 3.79 16.14
CA LYS A 100 16.25 2.34 15.99
C LYS A 100 15.49 1.73 17.15
N ALA A 101 14.69 0.71 16.87
CA ALA A 101 13.93 -0.05 17.85
C ALA A 101 14.28 -1.55 17.74
N GLY A 102 14.50 -2.18 18.89
CA GLY A 102 14.89 -3.58 19.03
C GLY A 102 14.52 -4.13 20.40
N TYR A 103 15.16 -5.23 20.79
CA TYR A 103 14.99 -5.86 22.09
C TYR A 103 16.33 -6.04 22.81
N MET A 104 16.29 -6.23 24.12
CA MET A 104 17.49 -6.33 24.95
C MET A 104 18.42 -7.45 24.45
N GLY A 105 19.70 -7.11 24.25
CA GLY A 105 20.71 -8.03 23.72
C GLY A 105 20.75 -8.17 22.19
N MET A 106 19.82 -7.55 21.46
CA MET A 106 19.84 -7.52 20.00
C MET A 106 21.00 -6.66 19.48
N ASN A 107 21.63 -7.09 18.39
CA ASN A 107 22.65 -6.30 17.72
C ASN A 107 22.01 -5.12 16.96
N GLU A 108 22.69 -3.99 16.87
CA GLU A 108 22.17 -2.79 16.23
C GLU A 108 21.79 -3.03 14.75
N ALA A 109 22.56 -3.85 14.04
CA ALA A 109 22.28 -4.23 12.65
C ALA A 109 20.97 -5.02 12.46
N GLN A 110 20.42 -5.60 13.53
CA GLN A 110 19.17 -6.35 13.54
C GLN A 110 17.97 -5.50 14.00
N MET A 111 18.23 -4.30 14.53
CA MET A 111 17.19 -3.37 14.96
C MET A 111 16.50 -2.74 13.74
N LEU A 112 15.22 -2.41 13.88
CA LEU A 112 14.45 -1.75 12.83
C LEU A 112 14.49 -0.23 13.01
N LYS A 113 14.25 0.51 11.93
CA LYS A 113 14.21 1.98 11.94
C LYS A 113 12.76 2.49 11.96
N PRO A 114 12.20 2.83 13.14
CA PRO A 114 10.90 3.51 13.22
C PRO A 114 10.88 4.91 12.61
N LEU A 115 12.00 5.64 12.65
CA LEU A 115 12.06 6.98 12.10
C LEU A 115 13.49 7.31 11.70
N THR A 116 13.62 7.95 10.54
CA THR A 116 14.79 8.77 10.21
C THR A 116 14.30 10.18 9.89
N GLY A 117 14.88 11.20 10.52
CA GLY A 117 14.46 12.59 10.37
C GLY A 117 15.57 13.58 10.69
N TRP A 118 15.24 14.84 10.96
CA TRP A 118 16.19 15.89 11.30
C TRP A 118 15.81 16.63 12.57
N VAL A 119 16.80 16.96 13.38
CA VAL A 119 16.60 17.81 14.56
C VAL A 119 16.21 19.21 14.11
N THR A 120 15.03 19.67 14.49
CA THR A 120 14.56 21.04 14.19
C THR A 120 14.52 21.94 15.41
N ASP A 121 14.41 21.35 16.60
CA ASP A 121 14.34 22.09 17.86
C ASP A 121 15.11 21.36 18.95
N ILE A 122 15.73 22.13 19.84
CA ILE A 122 16.56 21.65 20.95
C ILE A 122 16.26 22.54 22.14
N LYS A 123 15.89 21.95 23.27
CA LYS A 123 15.63 22.71 24.51
C LYS A 123 16.01 21.90 25.74
N MET A 124 16.39 22.57 26.80
CA MET A 124 16.64 21.92 28.09
C MET A 124 15.30 21.58 28.76
N THR A 125 15.25 20.44 29.47
CA THR A 125 14.10 20.10 30.31
C THR A 125 13.96 21.09 31.46
N SER A 126 12.75 21.23 32.01
CA SER A 126 12.46 22.20 33.08
C SER A 126 13.19 21.91 34.39
N ASP A 127 13.62 20.67 34.61
CA ASP A 127 14.43 20.26 35.77
C ASP A 127 15.94 20.46 35.54
N LEU A 128 16.34 20.96 34.36
CA LEU A 128 17.72 21.21 33.97
C LEU A 128 18.62 19.96 34.03
N ALA A 129 18.05 18.76 33.89
CA ALA A 129 18.80 17.49 33.94
C ALA A 129 19.00 16.84 32.55
N ALA A 130 18.26 17.28 31.54
CA ALA A 130 18.24 16.66 30.22
C ALA A 130 18.02 17.67 29.09
N TRP A 131 18.26 17.23 27.86
CA TRP A 131 17.96 17.94 26.63
C TRP A 131 16.88 17.20 25.83
N GLU A 132 15.88 17.94 25.38
CA GLU A 132 14.84 17.46 24.47
C GLU A 132 15.17 17.89 23.03
N PHE A 133 15.20 16.91 22.14
CA PHE A 133 15.42 17.06 20.71
C PHE A 133 14.12 16.76 19.97
N THR A 134 13.62 17.72 19.20
CA THR A 134 12.50 17.48 18.29
C THR A 134 13.04 17.06 16.93
N VAL A 135 12.75 15.82 16.55
CA VAL A 135 13.12 15.22 15.27
C VAL A 135 11.89 15.21 14.36
N THR A 136 12.07 15.75 13.16
CA THR A 136 10.99 15.91 12.19
C THR A 136 11.26 15.13 10.91
N ASP A 137 10.17 14.67 10.32
CA ASP A 137 10.15 13.87 9.11
C ASP A 137 10.36 14.72 7.83
N PRO A 138 11.00 14.17 6.77
CA PRO A 138 11.24 14.90 5.53
C PRO A 138 9.96 15.40 4.84
N GLN A 139 8.78 14.88 5.17
CA GLN A 139 7.50 15.41 4.69
C GLN A 139 7.32 16.89 5.05
N LYS A 140 7.97 17.42 6.10
CA LYS A 140 7.97 18.86 6.39
C LYS A 140 8.59 19.69 5.26
N TRP A 141 9.48 19.12 4.43
CA TRP A 141 10.04 19.82 3.28
C TRP A 141 9.00 20.15 2.22
N LEU A 142 7.88 19.43 2.18
CA LEU A 142 6.75 19.76 1.30
C LEU A 142 6.06 21.07 1.68
N GLN A 143 6.30 21.63 2.87
CA GLN A 143 5.79 22.96 3.23
C GLN A 143 6.54 24.09 2.51
N ARG A 144 7.66 23.79 1.83
CA ARG A 144 8.38 24.77 1.01
C ARG A 144 7.55 25.14 -0.21
N LYS A 145 7.76 26.38 -0.68
CA LYS A 145 7.08 26.90 -1.86
C LYS A 145 7.71 26.39 -3.16
N ILE A 146 6.86 25.97 -4.07
CA ILE A 146 7.15 25.60 -5.47
C ILE A 146 6.63 26.67 -6.43
N PHE A 147 6.95 26.54 -7.71
CA PHE A 147 6.55 27.48 -8.78
C PHE A 147 6.97 28.93 -8.51
N ARG A 148 8.19 29.10 -7.98
CA ARG A 148 8.85 30.40 -7.87
C ARG A 148 8.92 31.03 -9.26
N GLY A 149 8.56 32.30 -9.37
CA GLY A 149 8.49 32.99 -10.67
C GLY A 149 7.17 32.82 -11.42
N ALA A 150 6.24 31.97 -10.97
CA ALA A 150 4.89 31.90 -11.56
C ALA A 150 4.14 33.25 -11.49
N GLU A 151 4.49 34.09 -10.50
CA GLU A 151 4.00 35.47 -10.34
C GLU A 151 4.49 36.41 -11.47
N SER A 152 5.53 36.03 -12.21
CA SER A 152 6.11 36.84 -13.31
C SER A 152 5.86 36.23 -14.69
N ALA A 153 5.71 34.91 -14.78
CA ALA A 153 5.40 34.20 -16.02
C ALA A 153 4.65 32.91 -15.69
N THR A 154 3.58 32.64 -16.45
CA THR A 154 2.81 31.40 -16.29
C THR A 154 3.68 30.16 -16.49
N VAL A 155 3.62 29.23 -15.55
CA VAL A 155 4.29 27.93 -15.62
C VAL A 155 3.30 26.88 -16.11
N THR A 156 3.68 26.11 -17.13
CA THR A 156 2.89 24.97 -17.61
C THR A 156 3.64 23.68 -17.33
N ILE A 157 3.00 22.72 -16.65
CA ILE A 157 3.53 21.38 -16.42
C ILE A 157 2.49 20.35 -16.85
N GLN A 158 2.93 19.21 -17.39
CA GLN A 158 2.01 18.21 -17.91
C GLN A 158 2.64 16.81 -17.99
N GLY A 159 1.81 15.78 -18.04
CA GLY A 159 2.23 14.38 -18.17
C GLY A 159 1.51 13.46 -17.18
N ASN A 160 2.11 12.28 -16.94
CA ASN A 160 1.62 11.38 -15.91
C ASN A 160 1.70 12.05 -14.53
N PRO A 161 0.62 12.06 -13.74
CA PRO A 161 0.59 12.78 -12.47
C PRO A 161 1.62 12.30 -11.46
N ILE A 162 1.98 11.01 -11.48
CA ILE A 162 2.99 10.47 -10.56
C ILE A 162 4.40 10.90 -10.99
N ASN A 163 4.67 10.97 -12.30
CA ASN A 163 5.90 11.56 -12.82
C ASN A 163 5.98 13.07 -12.49
N ILE A 164 4.85 13.79 -12.54
CA ILE A 164 4.79 15.20 -12.12
C ILE A 164 5.14 15.33 -10.63
N VAL A 165 4.63 14.46 -9.76
CA VAL A 165 4.99 14.44 -8.34
C VAL A 165 6.49 14.26 -8.19
N LEU A 166 7.08 13.23 -8.80
CA LEU A 166 8.52 12.97 -8.73
C LEU A 166 9.33 14.18 -9.22
N ALA A 167 8.98 14.74 -10.38
CA ALA A 167 9.68 15.89 -10.93
C ALA A 167 9.58 17.14 -10.05
N ILE A 168 8.43 17.40 -9.40
CA ILE A 168 8.29 18.49 -8.42
C ILE A 168 9.18 18.26 -7.21
N LEU A 169 9.33 17.02 -6.75
CA LEU A 169 10.18 16.72 -5.59
C LEU A 169 11.67 16.87 -5.94
N THR A 170 12.11 16.32 -7.07
CA THR A 170 13.55 16.19 -7.39
C THR A 170 14.13 17.38 -8.14
N SER A 171 13.34 18.15 -8.91
CA SER A 171 13.92 19.14 -9.83
C SER A 171 14.74 20.22 -9.13
N THR A 172 16.02 20.30 -9.51
CA THR A 172 17.02 21.28 -9.08
C THR A 172 17.25 22.36 -10.12
N GLY A 173 16.90 22.10 -11.38
CA GLY A 173 17.16 22.97 -12.53
C GLY A 173 18.47 22.67 -13.27
N GLU A 174 19.28 21.75 -12.76
CA GLU A 174 20.59 21.40 -13.33
C GLU A 174 20.59 20.01 -14.00
N GLY A 175 19.52 19.21 -13.84
CA GLY A 175 19.45 17.86 -14.42
C GLY A 175 20.43 16.88 -13.78
N THR A 176 20.73 17.05 -12.49
CA THR A 176 21.75 16.27 -11.76
C THR A 176 21.17 15.39 -10.66
N ASN A 177 19.90 15.57 -10.30
CA ASN A 177 19.25 14.89 -9.19
C ASN A 177 18.33 13.75 -9.66
N GLY A 178 18.92 12.83 -10.42
CA GLY A 178 18.26 11.63 -10.95
C GLY A 178 17.30 11.87 -12.12
N ASP A 179 16.60 10.80 -12.50
CA ASP A 179 15.85 10.71 -13.75
C ASP A 179 14.62 11.62 -13.83
N TYR A 180 14.26 12.37 -12.79
CA TYR A 180 13.09 13.27 -12.78
C TYR A 180 13.45 14.74 -12.63
N ASP A 181 14.74 15.08 -12.62
CA ASP A 181 15.23 16.45 -12.52
C ASP A 181 15.09 17.19 -13.87
N TRP A 182 13.86 17.44 -14.30
CA TRP A 182 13.55 17.98 -15.63
C TRP A 182 13.10 19.43 -15.62
N TYR A 183 12.57 19.91 -14.49
CA TYR A 183 12.09 21.28 -14.39
C TYR A 183 13.17 22.22 -13.88
N SER A 184 12.98 23.52 -14.12
CA SER A 184 13.86 24.54 -13.57
C SER A 184 13.83 24.54 -12.03
N SER A 185 14.87 25.12 -11.42
CA SER A 185 15.00 25.32 -9.97
C SER A 185 13.84 26.10 -9.34
N SER A 186 13.06 26.79 -10.17
CA SER A 186 11.92 27.59 -9.77
C SER A 186 10.64 26.76 -9.64
N VAL A 187 10.54 25.62 -10.32
CA VAL A 187 9.36 24.74 -10.28
C VAL A 187 9.44 23.72 -9.15
N GLY A 188 10.59 23.07 -8.96
CA GLY A 188 10.76 21.96 -8.03
C GLY A 188 11.23 22.33 -6.61
N LEU A 189 11.33 21.32 -5.75
CA LEU A 189 11.85 21.41 -4.38
C LEU A 189 13.36 21.13 -4.29
N GLY A 190 13.93 20.42 -5.27
CA GLY A 190 15.32 19.98 -5.27
C GLY A 190 15.65 19.06 -4.10
N ILE A 191 14.75 18.15 -3.73
CA ILE A 191 15.00 17.13 -2.70
C ILE A 191 15.87 16.03 -3.31
N ASP A 192 17.01 15.76 -2.68
CA ASP A 192 17.92 14.68 -3.10
C ASP A 192 17.18 13.35 -3.20
N THR A 193 17.41 12.61 -4.29
CA THR A 193 16.81 11.30 -4.53
C THR A 193 17.07 10.28 -3.41
N ASP A 194 18.12 10.44 -2.61
CA ASP A 194 18.37 9.59 -1.43
C ASP A 194 17.25 9.65 -0.39
N TYR A 195 16.47 10.73 -0.38
CA TYR A 195 15.32 10.96 0.50
C TYR A 195 13.97 10.69 -0.19
N ILE A 196 13.97 10.08 -1.37
CA ILE A 196 12.77 9.74 -2.11
C ILE A 196 12.85 8.26 -2.50
N ASN A 197 11.81 7.50 -2.20
CA ASN A 197 11.73 6.11 -2.65
C ASN A 197 11.20 6.08 -4.08
N VAL A 198 12.06 6.49 -5.04
CA VAL A 198 11.69 6.65 -6.46
C VAL A 198 11.06 5.37 -7.00
N ALA A 199 11.71 4.22 -6.80
CA ALA A 199 11.23 2.93 -7.27
C ALA A 199 9.84 2.56 -6.73
N ALA A 200 9.55 2.83 -5.46
CA ALA A 200 8.22 2.56 -4.90
C ALA A 200 7.15 3.51 -5.44
N ILE A 201 7.49 4.77 -5.69
CA ILE A 201 6.58 5.74 -6.31
C ILE A 201 6.30 5.35 -7.78
N GLU A 202 7.32 4.90 -8.51
CA GLU A 202 7.16 4.35 -9.85
C GLU A 202 6.31 3.08 -9.86
N ALA A 203 6.46 2.19 -8.87
CA ALA A 203 5.56 1.05 -8.74
C ALA A 203 4.10 1.50 -8.57
N VAL A 204 3.83 2.58 -7.79
CA VAL A 204 2.47 3.16 -7.72
C VAL A 204 2.01 3.69 -9.08
N ARG A 205 2.88 4.34 -9.86
CA ARG A 205 2.57 4.75 -11.23
C ARG A 205 2.20 3.55 -12.08
N ASP A 206 3.05 2.55 -12.13
CA ASP A 206 2.94 1.43 -13.06
C ASP A 206 1.76 0.51 -12.70
N ASP A 207 1.52 0.29 -11.41
CA ASP A 207 0.42 -0.56 -10.92
C ASP A 207 -0.95 0.11 -11.01
N TRP A 208 -1.05 1.41 -10.70
CA TRP A 208 -2.34 2.08 -10.47
C TRP A 208 -2.67 3.14 -11.53
N TYR A 209 -1.64 3.74 -12.11
CA TYR A 209 -1.78 4.84 -13.08
C TYR A 209 -0.88 4.64 -14.32
N PRO A 210 -0.89 3.46 -14.97
CA PRO A 210 0.09 3.12 -15.99
C PRO A 210 0.00 4.01 -17.24
N GLY A 211 1.19 4.25 -17.81
CA GLY A 211 1.38 4.90 -19.10
C GLY A 211 0.77 6.31 -19.20
N ASP A 212 0.49 6.71 -20.43
CA ASP A 212 -0.10 8.02 -20.77
C ASP A 212 -1.63 8.05 -20.58
N SER A 213 -2.22 6.95 -20.12
CA SER A 213 -3.67 6.85 -19.88
C SER A 213 -4.16 7.77 -18.75
N ASN A 214 -3.23 8.19 -17.88
CA ASN A 214 -3.49 9.16 -16.82
C ASN A 214 -2.64 10.38 -17.12
N TYR A 215 -3.27 11.41 -17.70
CA TYR A 215 -2.59 12.64 -18.09
C TYR A 215 -3.20 13.82 -17.35
N MET A 216 -2.35 14.66 -16.76
CA MET A 216 -2.74 15.93 -16.16
C MET A 216 -1.93 17.08 -16.77
N LYS A 217 -2.55 18.26 -16.87
CA LYS A 217 -1.88 19.49 -17.29
C LYS A 217 -2.29 20.64 -16.40
N PHE A 218 -1.30 21.35 -15.88
CA PHE A 218 -1.52 22.48 -14.99
C PHE A 218 -1.00 23.76 -15.61
N THR A 219 -1.81 24.82 -15.53
CA THR A 219 -1.41 26.20 -15.78
C THR A 219 -1.30 26.91 -14.44
N ILE A 220 -0.10 27.34 -14.08
CA ILE A 220 0.22 27.84 -12.74
C ILE A 220 0.65 29.30 -12.84
N VAL A 221 0.01 30.15 -12.05
CA VAL A 221 0.17 31.62 -12.08
C VAL A 221 0.63 32.20 -10.75
N GLU A 222 0.75 31.37 -9.71
CA GLU A 222 1.20 31.78 -8.39
C GLU A 222 2.03 30.70 -7.72
N ARG A 223 2.86 31.10 -6.76
CA ARG A 223 3.62 30.18 -5.92
C ARG A 223 2.74 29.61 -4.82
N GLU A 224 2.92 28.32 -4.52
CA GLU A 224 2.17 27.64 -3.46
C GLU A 224 3.07 26.69 -2.67
N SER A 225 2.65 26.32 -1.45
CA SER A 225 3.21 25.21 -0.68
C SER A 225 3.06 23.91 -1.47
N ALA A 226 4.15 23.15 -1.65
CA ALA A 226 4.09 21.90 -2.40
C ALA A 226 3.10 20.91 -1.78
N LYS A 227 3.02 20.86 -0.45
CA LYS A 227 2.11 19.99 0.29
C LYS A 227 0.66 20.27 -0.08
N ASP A 228 0.26 21.54 0.00
CA ASP A 228 -1.14 21.93 -0.22
C ASP A 228 -1.52 21.75 -1.69
N TRP A 229 -0.62 22.12 -2.61
CA TRP A 229 -0.80 21.92 -4.04
C TRP A 229 -0.92 20.44 -4.40
N LEU A 230 0.04 19.60 -4.00
CA LEU A 230 0.04 18.17 -4.29
C LEU A 230 -1.18 17.46 -3.69
N GLN A 231 -1.56 17.81 -2.46
CA GLN A 231 -2.72 17.24 -1.80
C GLN A 231 -4.03 17.58 -2.52
N ARG A 232 -4.20 18.85 -2.90
CA ARG A 232 -5.40 19.33 -3.59
C ARG A 232 -5.49 18.80 -5.02
N GLU A 233 -4.43 19.00 -5.80
CA GLU A 233 -4.47 18.83 -7.26
C GLU A 233 -4.31 17.38 -7.71
N ILE A 234 -3.48 16.60 -7.01
CA ILE A 234 -3.09 15.24 -7.43
C ILE A 234 -3.60 14.19 -6.44
N PHE A 235 -3.21 14.29 -5.17
CA PHE A 235 -3.42 13.19 -4.22
C PHE A 235 -4.90 12.90 -3.95
N LYS A 236 -5.69 13.95 -3.71
CA LYS A 236 -7.14 13.81 -3.51
C LYS A 236 -7.87 13.29 -4.75
N ALA A 237 -7.47 13.77 -5.93
CA ALA A 237 -8.05 13.38 -7.21
C ALA A 237 -7.79 11.89 -7.53
N LEU A 238 -6.57 11.43 -7.25
CA LEU A 238 -6.16 10.05 -7.53
C LEU A 238 -6.41 9.09 -6.37
N ASN A 239 -6.90 9.53 -5.20
CA ASN A 239 -7.04 8.66 -4.03
C ASN A 239 -5.71 8.03 -3.59
N ILE A 240 -4.65 8.84 -3.59
CA ILE A 240 -3.32 8.48 -3.09
C ILE A 240 -2.95 9.43 -1.94
N TYR A 241 -1.98 9.07 -1.12
CA TYR A 241 -1.50 9.94 -0.04
C TYR A 241 -0.01 9.73 0.22
N PRO A 242 0.68 10.78 0.72
CA PRO A 242 2.10 10.69 1.01
C PRO A 242 2.37 9.93 2.30
N ILE A 243 3.44 9.15 2.31
CA ILE A 243 3.97 8.49 3.50
C ILE A 243 5.49 8.64 3.53
N VAL A 244 6.10 8.35 4.68
CA VAL A 244 7.56 8.25 4.79
C VAL A 244 7.90 6.90 5.40
N ASP A 245 8.90 6.24 4.81
CA ASP A 245 9.36 4.93 5.28
C ASP A 245 10.35 5.04 6.46
N GLY A 246 10.78 3.90 6.99
CA GLY A 246 11.70 3.87 8.13
C GLY A 246 13.08 4.48 7.87
N ASP A 247 13.50 4.55 6.60
CA ASP A 247 14.76 5.15 6.18
C ASP A 247 14.64 6.67 5.98
N GLY A 248 13.46 7.25 6.21
CA GLY A 248 13.21 8.67 6.03
C GLY A 248 13.08 9.04 4.55
N ARG A 249 12.57 8.12 3.72
CA ARG A 249 12.32 8.41 2.31
C ARG A 249 10.85 8.68 2.06
N PHE A 250 10.58 9.74 1.31
CA PHE A 250 9.25 10.06 0.84
C PHE A 250 8.73 8.98 -0.12
N ASN A 251 7.48 8.56 0.07
CA ASN A 251 6.82 7.56 -0.75
C ASN A 251 5.33 7.90 -0.88
N LEU A 252 4.62 7.23 -1.80
CA LEU A 252 3.18 7.35 -2.00
C LEU A 252 2.50 6.01 -1.72
N LYS A 253 1.30 6.05 -1.17
CA LYS A 253 0.41 4.88 -1.09
C LYS A 253 -0.93 5.20 -1.74
N PRO A 254 -1.43 4.34 -2.63
CA PRO A 254 -2.81 4.40 -3.08
C PRO A 254 -3.73 3.82 -2.00
N VAL A 255 -4.98 4.29 -1.95
CA VAL A 255 -6.02 3.58 -1.22
C VAL A 255 -6.26 2.26 -1.92
N LYS A 256 -5.85 1.19 -1.25
CA LYS A 256 -5.98 -0.17 -1.75
C LYS A 256 -7.41 -0.67 -1.56
N PRO A 257 -7.98 -1.39 -2.53
CA PRO A 257 -9.11 -2.25 -2.25
C PRO A 257 -8.70 -3.27 -1.17
N PRO A 258 -9.64 -3.72 -0.33
CA PRO A 258 -9.40 -4.83 0.57
C PRO A 258 -9.21 -6.09 -0.24
N ILE A 259 -7.97 -6.40 -0.58
CA ILE A 259 -7.61 -7.67 -1.19
C ILE A 259 -7.09 -8.56 -0.07
N ALA A 260 -7.35 -9.86 -0.16
CA ALA A 260 -6.67 -10.82 0.68
C ALA A 260 -5.18 -10.85 0.32
N SER A 261 -4.40 -9.90 0.85
CA SER A 261 -2.96 -9.92 0.64
C SER A 261 -2.39 -11.13 1.37
N ARG A 262 -1.60 -11.93 0.67
CA ARG A 262 -0.74 -12.99 1.25
C ARG A 262 0.10 -12.45 2.41
N ASP A 263 0.44 -11.16 2.37
CA ASP A 263 1.23 -10.46 3.39
C ASP A 263 0.39 -9.93 4.54
N THR A 264 -0.55 -10.71 5.05
CA THR A 264 -1.20 -10.38 6.32
C THR A 264 -0.19 -10.65 7.44
N VAL A 265 0.82 -9.79 7.56
CA VAL A 265 1.97 -10.02 8.45
C VAL A 265 1.56 -9.89 9.92
N GLN A 266 0.47 -9.15 10.21
CA GLN A 266 -0.05 -8.99 11.55
C GLN A 266 -1.57 -9.03 11.59
N SER A 267 -2.11 -9.82 12.52
CA SER A 267 -3.51 -9.80 12.97
C SER A 267 -3.65 -9.00 14.25
N LEU A 268 -4.84 -8.45 14.46
CA LEU A 268 -5.28 -7.94 15.75
C LEU A 268 -6.38 -8.86 16.28
N ASP A 269 -6.11 -9.52 17.38
CA ASP A 269 -6.96 -10.52 18.01
C ASP A 269 -6.98 -10.32 19.53
N GLU A 270 -7.81 -11.07 20.25
CA GLU A 270 -7.96 -10.96 21.71
C GLU A 270 -6.66 -11.24 22.47
N ASP A 271 -5.73 -12.00 21.88
CA ASP A 271 -4.42 -12.28 22.46
C ASP A 271 -3.43 -11.11 22.30
N THR A 272 -3.68 -10.21 21.36
CA THR A 272 -2.76 -9.11 21.02
C THR A 272 -3.30 -7.74 21.39
N ILE A 273 -4.60 -7.63 21.58
CA ILE A 273 -5.32 -6.45 22.05
C ILE A 273 -5.26 -6.42 23.59
N VAL A 274 -4.85 -5.29 24.16
CA VAL A 274 -4.60 -5.15 25.61
C VAL A 274 -5.87 -4.80 26.40
N ASP A 275 -6.79 -4.06 25.79
CA ASP A 275 -8.02 -3.55 26.41
C ASP A 275 -9.21 -3.81 25.48
N LEU A 276 -10.45 -3.71 26.00
CA LEU A 276 -11.64 -3.73 25.14
C LEU A 276 -11.57 -2.62 24.08
N PRO A 277 -11.68 -2.96 22.78
CA PRO A 277 -11.70 -1.95 21.74
C PRO A 277 -12.93 -1.05 21.83
N ASP A 278 -12.75 0.21 21.47
CA ASP A 278 -13.82 1.18 21.29
C ASP A 278 -14.41 1.03 19.88
N TYR A 279 -15.73 0.96 19.80
CA TYR A 279 -16.47 0.73 18.57
C TYR A 279 -17.32 1.95 18.24
N ASP A 280 -17.10 2.51 17.05
CA ASP A 280 -17.89 3.62 16.53
C ASP A 280 -18.48 3.24 15.16
N MET A 281 -19.80 3.35 15.01
CA MET A 281 -20.46 3.22 13.70
C MET A 281 -20.05 4.32 12.72
N ASN A 282 -19.47 5.41 13.22
CA ASN A 282 -18.84 6.48 12.45
C ASN A 282 -19.81 7.11 11.44
N LEU A 283 -21.05 7.36 11.87
CA LEU A 283 -22.11 7.95 11.05
C LEU A 283 -21.69 9.29 10.42
N ALA A 284 -20.84 10.05 11.11
CA ALA A 284 -20.34 11.34 10.64
C ALA A 284 -19.41 11.24 9.41
N ALA A 285 -18.85 10.06 9.13
CA ALA A 285 -17.99 9.81 7.96
C ALA A 285 -18.78 9.29 6.74
N LEU A 286 -20.11 9.26 6.78
CA LEU A 286 -20.96 8.94 5.62
C LEU A 286 -20.67 9.91 4.46
N ILE A 287 -20.28 9.35 3.30
CA ILE A 287 -20.10 10.06 2.04
C ILE A 287 -20.92 9.35 0.96
N ASN A 288 -22.11 9.86 0.69
CA ASN A 288 -22.99 9.39 -0.38
C ASN A 288 -23.20 10.43 -1.49
N GLU A 289 -22.48 11.55 -1.40
CA GLU A 289 -22.43 12.61 -2.40
C GLU A 289 -20.96 12.96 -2.68
N VAL A 290 -20.57 12.89 -3.95
CA VAL A 290 -19.22 13.26 -4.43
C VAL A 290 -19.37 14.28 -5.53
N GLU A 291 -18.63 15.37 -5.42
CA GLU A 291 -18.66 16.47 -6.37
C GLU A 291 -17.27 16.64 -6.97
N VAL A 292 -17.14 16.58 -8.30
CA VAL A 292 -15.86 16.68 -8.98
C VAL A 292 -15.84 17.85 -9.95
N HIS A 293 -14.83 18.71 -9.82
CA HIS A 293 -14.61 19.90 -10.64
C HIS A 293 -13.32 19.73 -11.43
N TYR A 294 -13.40 19.83 -12.75
CA TYR A 294 -12.26 19.68 -13.67
C TYR A 294 -12.50 20.49 -14.96
N ASP A 295 -11.59 20.39 -15.93
CA ASP A 295 -11.55 21.26 -17.13
C ASP A 295 -11.38 22.73 -16.77
N TRP A 296 -10.29 23.05 -16.06
CA TRP A 296 -9.97 24.42 -15.69
C TRP A 296 -9.56 25.25 -16.90
N ASP A 297 -10.25 26.37 -17.16
CA ASP A 297 -9.99 27.25 -18.31
C ASP A 297 -9.00 28.39 -18.03
N GLY A 298 -8.57 28.53 -16.77
CA GLY A 298 -7.77 29.66 -16.29
C GLY A 298 -8.44 30.41 -15.15
N ASP A 299 -9.79 30.44 -15.16
CA ASP A 299 -10.61 31.21 -14.22
C ASP A 299 -11.73 30.38 -13.57
N ASN A 300 -12.28 29.40 -14.28
CA ASN A 300 -13.39 28.56 -13.83
C ASN A 300 -13.17 27.08 -14.23
N TYR A 301 -13.87 26.19 -13.53
CA TYR A 301 -14.00 24.80 -13.95
C TYR A 301 -15.14 24.71 -14.96
N ALA A 302 -14.83 24.37 -16.21
CA ALA A 302 -15.83 24.23 -17.25
C ALA A 302 -16.75 23.01 -17.02
N THR A 303 -16.24 22.00 -16.30
CA THR A 303 -17.00 20.78 -16.00
C THR A 303 -17.14 20.56 -14.49
N GLN A 304 -18.39 20.33 -14.06
CA GLN A 304 -18.75 19.98 -12.70
C GLN A 304 -19.69 18.78 -12.75
N VAL A 305 -19.32 17.69 -12.07
CA VAL A 305 -20.11 16.47 -12.01
C VAL A 305 -20.49 16.17 -10.57
N PHE A 306 -21.77 15.91 -10.36
CA PHE A 306 -22.32 15.50 -9.07
C PHE A 306 -22.73 14.03 -9.14
N TYR A 307 -22.11 13.24 -8.28
CA TYR A 307 -22.43 11.84 -8.09
C TYR A 307 -23.20 11.68 -6.79
N ILE A 308 -24.30 10.93 -6.85
CA ILE A 308 -25.14 10.63 -5.69
C ILE A 308 -25.35 9.12 -5.66
N ASP A 309 -25.04 8.48 -4.53
CA ASP A 309 -25.48 7.12 -4.25
C ASP A 309 -26.93 7.20 -3.75
N SER A 310 -27.89 7.12 -4.69
CA SER A 310 -29.31 7.27 -4.37
C SER A 310 -29.80 6.21 -3.38
N THR A 311 -29.26 4.99 -3.44
CA THR A 311 -29.61 3.91 -2.52
C THR A 311 -29.18 4.26 -1.11
N SER A 312 -27.93 4.70 -0.93
CA SER A 312 -27.45 5.17 0.36
C SER A 312 -28.23 6.38 0.87
N LEU A 313 -28.41 7.40 0.02
CA LEU A 313 -29.12 8.63 0.35
C LEU A 313 -30.54 8.36 0.83
N ASN A 314 -31.29 7.50 0.14
CA ASN A 314 -32.65 7.13 0.51
C ASN A 314 -32.69 6.35 1.84
N ASN A 315 -31.72 5.47 2.07
CA ASN A 315 -31.70 4.60 3.25
C ASN A 315 -31.16 5.29 4.51
N ARG A 316 -30.29 6.30 4.36
CA ARG A 316 -29.49 6.85 5.47
C ARG A 316 -29.56 8.37 5.59
N GLY A 317 -30.18 9.04 4.63
CA GLY A 317 -30.15 10.50 4.52
C GLY A 317 -28.81 11.02 3.99
N PRO A 318 -28.69 12.35 3.82
CA PRO A 318 -27.47 12.95 3.30
C PRO A 318 -26.32 12.79 4.30
N GLY A 319 -25.12 12.57 3.77
CA GLY A 319 -23.89 12.70 4.55
C GLY A 319 -23.74 14.11 5.12
N LYS A 320 -22.83 14.29 6.08
CA LYS A 320 -22.64 15.60 6.74
C LYS A 320 -22.26 16.70 5.73
N LYS A 321 -21.45 16.35 4.73
CA LYS A 321 -20.99 17.20 3.63
C LYS A 321 -20.65 16.34 2.41
N PRO A 322 -20.92 16.81 1.18
CA PRO A 322 -20.39 16.19 -0.02
C PRO A 322 -18.85 16.21 -0.02
N LEU A 323 -18.25 15.15 -0.57
CA LEU A 323 -16.81 15.14 -0.82
C LEU A 323 -16.53 15.92 -2.11
N THR A 324 -16.05 17.15 -1.98
CA THR A 324 -15.65 17.96 -3.13
C THR A 324 -14.20 17.70 -3.52
N ILE A 325 -13.99 17.33 -4.78
CA ILE A 325 -12.70 17.10 -5.43
C ILE A 325 -12.54 18.15 -6.52
N LYS A 326 -11.48 18.95 -6.44
CA LYS A 326 -11.17 19.95 -7.46
C LYS A 326 -9.75 19.73 -7.95
N SER A 327 -9.57 19.60 -9.25
CA SER A 327 -8.25 19.50 -9.86
C SER A 327 -8.21 20.34 -11.11
N ARG A 328 -7.31 21.32 -11.13
CA ARG A 328 -7.02 22.13 -12.32
C ARG A 328 -6.28 21.32 -13.38
N GLY A 329 -5.74 20.16 -12.99
CA GLY A 329 -4.97 19.26 -13.85
C GLY A 329 -5.79 18.30 -14.70
N LEU A 330 -7.02 17.99 -14.25
CA LEU A 330 -7.89 17.04 -14.92
C LEU A 330 -8.59 17.71 -16.10
N HIS A 331 -8.51 17.07 -17.27
CA HIS A 331 -9.09 17.60 -18.50
C HIS A 331 -9.69 16.50 -19.39
N THR A 332 -10.88 16.73 -19.94
CA THR A 332 -11.58 15.81 -20.86
C THR A 332 -11.03 15.82 -22.27
N SER A 333 -10.53 16.98 -22.72
CA SER A 333 -9.98 17.18 -24.05
C SER A 333 -8.48 17.48 -23.97
N HIS A 334 -7.65 16.49 -24.28
CA HIS A 334 -6.24 16.70 -24.55
C HIS A 334 -5.86 16.05 -25.88
N ALA A 335 -5.36 16.85 -26.81
CA ALA A 335 -4.80 16.39 -28.09
C ALA A 335 -3.34 15.93 -27.93
N PRO A 336 -2.76 15.18 -28.87
CA PRO A 336 -3.18 13.84 -29.34
C PRO A 336 -2.77 12.70 -28.36
N ALA A 337 -2.11 13.00 -27.24
CA ALA A 337 -1.56 11.99 -26.33
C ALA A 337 -2.56 11.50 -25.26
N SER A 338 -3.63 12.27 -24.97
CA SER A 338 -4.68 11.77 -24.09
C SER A 338 -5.77 11.08 -24.88
N ILE A 339 -6.22 9.93 -24.39
CA ILE A 339 -7.42 9.29 -24.88
C ILE A 339 -8.61 10.11 -24.37
N ALA A 340 -9.48 10.58 -25.28
CA ALA A 340 -10.68 11.32 -24.90
C ALA A 340 -11.52 10.55 -23.86
N GLY A 341 -12.03 11.25 -22.84
CA GLY A 341 -12.86 10.65 -21.78
C GLY A 341 -12.08 10.04 -20.59
N ARG A 342 -10.75 10.16 -20.54
CA ARG A 342 -9.97 9.65 -19.40
C ARG A 342 -10.15 10.42 -18.10
N ALA A 343 -10.34 11.75 -18.14
CA ALA A 343 -10.67 12.50 -16.93
C ALA A 343 -11.99 12.01 -16.30
N SER A 344 -13.02 11.74 -17.11
CA SER A 344 -14.26 11.13 -16.62
C SER A 344 -14.05 9.72 -16.05
N ASP A 345 -13.18 8.90 -16.65
CA ASP A 345 -12.82 7.57 -16.12
C ASP A 345 -12.13 7.68 -14.74
N ILE A 346 -11.20 8.62 -14.56
CA ILE A 346 -10.58 8.90 -13.26
C ILE A 346 -11.65 9.32 -12.24
N CYS A 347 -12.58 10.22 -12.62
CA CYS A 347 -13.68 10.66 -11.77
C CYS A 347 -14.61 9.50 -11.36
N GLU A 348 -14.98 8.62 -12.30
CA GLU A 348 -15.85 7.48 -12.05
C GLU A 348 -15.17 6.42 -11.16
N LYS A 349 -13.89 6.11 -11.43
CA LYS A 349 -13.07 5.25 -10.56
C LYS A 349 -12.97 5.84 -9.15
N ARG A 350 -12.75 7.15 -9.05
CA ARG A 350 -12.66 7.86 -7.77
C ARG A 350 -13.98 7.77 -7.00
N LYS A 351 -15.10 8.07 -7.66
CA LYS A 351 -16.45 7.93 -7.09
C LYS A 351 -16.69 6.52 -6.60
N THR A 352 -16.43 5.51 -7.43
CA THR A 352 -16.70 4.11 -7.11
C THR A 352 -15.94 3.67 -5.86
N LYS A 353 -14.65 4.04 -5.74
CA LYS A 353 -13.86 3.78 -4.53
C LYS A 353 -14.42 4.50 -3.29
N ILE A 354 -14.92 5.74 -3.44
CA ILE A 354 -15.53 6.47 -2.33
C ILE A 354 -16.84 5.82 -1.90
N PHE A 355 -17.77 5.58 -2.83
CA PHE A 355 -19.06 5.02 -2.47
C PHE A 355 -18.93 3.62 -1.91
N GLY A 356 -18.06 2.77 -2.48
CA GLY A 356 -17.85 1.43 -1.94
C GLY A 356 -17.49 1.44 -0.45
N ARG A 357 -16.69 2.40 0.01
CA ARG A 357 -16.27 2.41 1.41
C ARG A 357 -17.10 3.32 2.32
N TRP A 358 -17.50 4.49 1.84
CA TRP A 358 -18.12 5.53 2.66
C TRP A 358 -19.62 5.75 2.37
N SER A 359 -20.23 5.16 1.33
CA SER A 359 -21.68 5.31 1.13
C SER A 359 -22.50 4.54 2.16
N THR A 360 -21.90 3.57 2.84
CA THR A 360 -22.39 3.09 4.14
C THR A 360 -21.37 3.53 5.19
N PRO A 361 -21.80 4.08 6.34
CA PRO A 361 -20.88 4.56 7.38
C PRO A 361 -19.81 3.50 7.68
N PRO A 362 -18.52 3.80 7.45
CA PRO A 362 -17.45 2.84 7.65
C PRO A 362 -17.16 2.75 9.14
N VAL A 363 -17.40 1.57 9.72
CA VAL A 363 -17.12 1.30 11.13
C VAL A 363 -15.67 1.69 11.46
N SER A 364 -15.51 2.39 12.58
CA SER A 364 -14.22 2.74 13.15
C SER A 364 -14.02 1.95 14.45
N ILE A 365 -12.87 1.30 14.58
CA ILE A 365 -12.48 0.59 15.80
C ILE A 365 -11.19 1.20 16.31
N LYS A 366 -11.17 1.59 17.58
CA LYS A 366 -9.97 2.04 18.25
C LYS A 366 -9.54 1.01 19.28
N CYS A 367 -8.33 0.47 19.14
CA CYS A 367 -7.81 -0.53 20.07
C CYS A 367 -6.38 -0.20 20.49
N LYS A 368 -6.00 -0.71 21.66
CA LYS A 368 -4.60 -0.77 22.09
C LYS A 368 -4.11 -2.19 21.90
N ALA A 369 -2.92 -2.33 21.36
CA ALA A 369 -2.25 -3.61 21.18
C ALA A 369 -0.86 -3.59 21.83
N PHE A 370 -0.32 -4.78 22.08
CA PHE A 370 1.06 -4.91 22.53
C PHE A 370 2.02 -4.28 21.53
N PHE A 371 3.18 -3.82 22.03
CA PHE A 371 4.23 -3.26 21.19
C PHE A 371 4.58 -4.15 20.00
N SER A 372 4.39 -5.47 20.08
CA SER A 372 4.69 -6.39 18.98
C SER A 372 4.00 -6.08 17.66
N ARG A 373 2.86 -5.42 17.71
CA ARG A 373 2.05 -5.03 16.56
C ARG A 373 2.47 -3.68 15.94
N TRP A 374 3.52 -3.04 16.46
CA TRP A 374 3.94 -1.71 16.00
C TRP A 374 4.37 -1.62 14.53
N LEU A 375 4.71 -2.74 13.89
CA LEU A 375 5.23 -2.77 12.50
C LEU A 375 4.22 -2.32 11.45
N SER A 376 2.92 -2.48 11.74
CA SER A 376 1.85 -2.07 10.82
C SER A 376 1.76 -0.55 10.74
N ASP A 377 1.89 0.04 9.56
CA ASP A 377 1.81 1.51 9.35
C ASP A 377 0.40 1.94 8.92
N PRO A 378 0.06 3.23 9.05
CA PRO A 378 -1.10 3.78 8.39
C PRO A 378 -1.14 3.46 6.89
N GLY A 379 -2.32 3.07 6.42
CA GLY A 379 -2.58 2.57 5.07
C GLY A 379 -2.43 1.07 4.89
N ASP A 380 -1.90 0.36 5.89
CA ASP A 380 -1.90 -1.09 5.89
C ASP A 380 -3.28 -1.62 6.29
N GLN A 381 -3.65 -2.76 5.71
CA GLN A 381 -4.88 -3.47 6.04
C GLN A 381 -4.56 -4.66 6.95
N VAL A 382 -5.28 -4.80 8.04
CA VAL A 382 -5.10 -5.85 9.04
C VAL A 382 -6.43 -6.55 9.33
N PRO A 383 -6.45 -7.88 9.51
CA PRO A 383 -7.61 -8.60 9.98
C PRO A 383 -7.78 -8.35 11.48
N VAL A 384 -9.03 -8.15 11.88
CA VAL A 384 -9.41 -7.96 13.27
C VAL A 384 -10.39 -9.06 13.68
N THR A 385 -10.06 -9.74 14.78
CA THR A 385 -10.90 -10.77 15.40
C THR A 385 -11.16 -10.39 16.85
N HIS A 386 -12.43 -10.28 17.25
CA HIS A 386 -12.78 -9.99 18.64
C HIS A 386 -14.22 -10.43 18.92
N GLY A 387 -14.42 -11.28 19.93
CA GLY A 387 -15.70 -11.93 20.25
C GLY A 387 -16.78 -11.00 20.79
N LEU A 388 -16.39 -9.85 21.36
CA LEU A 388 -17.34 -8.88 21.92
C LEU A 388 -17.75 -7.73 20.99
N LEU A 389 -17.03 -7.52 19.88
CA LEU A 389 -17.35 -6.45 18.94
C LEU A 389 -18.64 -6.79 18.17
N PRO A 390 -19.54 -5.82 17.94
CA PRO A 390 -20.77 -6.10 17.21
C PRO A 390 -20.48 -6.39 15.74
N ASP A 391 -21.13 -7.41 15.20
CA ASP A 391 -21.20 -7.64 13.77
C ASP A 391 -22.60 -7.28 13.26
N LEU A 392 -22.71 -6.07 12.70
CA LEU A 392 -23.99 -5.53 12.24
C LEU A 392 -24.51 -6.24 10.99
N GLU A 393 -23.66 -6.91 10.22
CA GLU A 393 -24.06 -7.63 9.01
C GLU A 393 -24.68 -8.98 9.36
N ALA A 394 -24.07 -9.71 10.31
CA ALA A 394 -24.60 -10.96 10.83
C ALA A 394 -25.70 -10.78 11.90
N GLY A 395 -25.83 -9.58 12.48
CA GLY A 395 -26.74 -9.34 13.60
C GLY A 395 -26.30 -10.03 14.90
N THR A 396 -25.01 -10.30 15.05
CA THR A 396 -24.42 -11.04 16.17
C THR A 396 -23.35 -10.21 16.89
N ARG A 397 -22.76 -10.80 17.94
CA ARG A 397 -21.47 -10.35 18.48
C ARG A 397 -20.37 -11.26 17.96
N GLY A 398 -19.18 -10.71 17.85
CA GLY A 398 -18.00 -11.37 17.34
C GLY A 398 -17.76 -10.98 15.89
N ILE A 399 -16.66 -10.30 15.63
CA ILE A 399 -16.10 -10.18 14.27
C ILE A 399 -14.94 -11.16 14.15
N THR A 400 -14.81 -11.82 13.01
CA THR A 400 -13.72 -12.76 12.72
C THR A 400 -13.01 -12.34 11.46
N ALA A 401 -11.70 -12.06 11.56
CA ALA A 401 -10.84 -11.66 10.47
C ALA A 401 -11.37 -10.50 9.60
N ARG A 402 -12.19 -9.60 10.18
CA ARG A 402 -12.72 -8.43 9.45
C ARG A 402 -11.58 -7.52 9.05
N ARG A 403 -11.48 -7.18 7.76
CA ARG A 403 -10.37 -6.40 7.21
C ARG A 403 -10.57 -4.91 7.46
N MET A 404 -9.65 -4.32 8.21
CA MET A 404 -9.65 -2.89 8.51
C MET A 404 -8.35 -2.23 8.06
N GLU A 405 -8.42 -0.99 7.59
CA GLU A 405 -7.24 -0.18 7.30
C GLU A 405 -6.83 0.61 8.53
N ILE A 406 -5.53 0.63 8.84
CA ILE A 406 -4.99 1.50 9.88
C ILE A 406 -5.01 2.94 9.37
N THR A 407 -5.78 3.81 10.00
CA THR A 407 -5.83 5.23 9.66
C THR A 407 -4.95 6.09 10.55
N ASN A 408 -4.63 5.61 11.76
CA ASN A 408 -3.76 6.30 12.70
C ASN A 408 -3.03 5.30 13.59
N ARG A 409 -1.78 5.61 13.94
CA ARG A 409 -0.96 4.80 14.83
C ARG A 409 -0.06 5.64 15.74
N PRO A 410 -0.55 6.06 16.92
CA PRO A 410 0.32 6.58 17.97
C PRO A 410 0.98 5.45 18.78
N ILE A 411 2.27 5.62 19.09
CA ILE A 411 3.07 4.66 19.86
C ILE A 411 3.41 5.26 21.24
N ASP A 412 3.11 4.52 22.31
CA ASP A 412 3.63 4.82 23.66
C ASP A 412 4.91 4.02 23.88
N TRP A 413 6.04 4.65 23.57
CA TRP A 413 7.38 4.06 23.68
C TRP A 413 7.75 3.67 25.11
N VAL A 414 7.17 4.34 26.11
CA VAL A 414 7.46 4.09 27.52
C VAL A 414 6.71 2.86 28.00
N LYS A 415 5.41 2.77 27.68
CA LYS A 415 4.58 1.63 28.08
C LYS A 415 4.73 0.41 27.19
N GLY A 416 5.30 0.56 25.99
CA GLY A 416 5.36 -0.51 24.99
C GLY A 416 3.95 -0.89 24.53
N VAL A 417 3.13 0.12 24.21
CA VAL A 417 1.76 -0.08 23.72
C VAL A 417 1.60 0.74 22.45
N VAL A 418 0.90 0.17 21.47
CA VAL A 418 0.54 0.86 20.24
C VAL A 418 -0.98 1.02 20.23
N THR A 419 -1.46 2.22 19.92
CA THR A 419 -2.89 2.43 19.68
C THR A 419 -3.13 2.48 18.18
N PHE A 420 -4.20 1.86 17.72
CA PHE A 420 -4.64 1.90 16.32
C PHE A 420 -6.01 2.52 16.22
N ASP A 421 -6.18 3.46 15.30
CA ASP A 421 -7.51 3.84 14.79
C ASP A 421 -7.71 3.09 13.46
N LEU A 422 -8.63 2.14 13.45
CA LEU A 422 -8.90 1.22 12.35
C LEU A 422 -10.20 1.64 11.66
N LEU A 423 -10.21 1.64 10.34
CA LEU A 423 -11.38 1.97 9.53
C LEU A 423 -11.75 0.80 8.63
N ASP A 424 -13.00 0.37 8.71
CA ASP A 424 -13.53 -0.70 7.88
C ASP A 424 -13.29 -0.41 6.39
N THR A 425 -12.83 -1.44 5.69
CA THR A 425 -12.53 -1.38 4.26
C THR A 425 -13.77 -1.60 3.39
N GLY A 426 -14.86 -2.12 3.97
CA GLY A 426 -16.07 -2.51 3.26
C GLY A 426 -15.91 -3.81 2.46
N PHE A 427 -14.92 -4.64 2.78
CA PHE A 427 -14.68 -5.92 2.10
C PHE A 427 -15.92 -6.83 2.16
N ASP A 428 -16.46 -7.01 3.36
CA ASP A 428 -17.56 -7.95 3.65
C ASP A 428 -18.88 -7.53 2.98
N LYS A 429 -18.97 -6.27 2.51
CA LYS A 429 -20.13 -5.73 1.77
C LYS A 429 -20.25 -6.28 0.34
N GLY A 430 -19.36 -7.17 -0.09
CA GLY A 430 -19.37 -7.76 -1.44
C GLY A 430 -19.05 -6.78 -2.56
N LEU A 431 -18.51 -5.60 -2.22
CA LEU A 431 -18.16 -4.55 -3.18
C LEU A 431 -16.86 -4.85 -3.93
N TYR A 432 -16.07 -5.76 -3.39
CA TYR A 432 -14.84 -6.23 -3.98
C TYR A 432 -14.99 -7.72 -4.21
N THR A 433 -15.15 -8.11 -5.47
CA THR A 433 -15.08 -9.51 -5.87
C THR A 433 -13.66 -9.79 -6.36
N ALA A 434 -12.96 -10.69 -5.66
CA ALA A 434 -11.75 -11.28 -6.19
C ALA A 434 -12.18 -12.35 -7.19
N ILE A 435 -11.98 -12.09 -8.48
CA ILE A 435 -12.22 -13.09 -9.52
C ILE A 435 -10.96 -13.94 -9.61
N SER A 436 -11.06 -15.19 -9.17
CA SER A 436 -10.01 -16.16 -9.43
C SER A 436 -10.28 -16.80 -10.79
N PRO A 437 -9.34 -16.77 -11.73
CA PRO A 437 -9.48 -17.56 -12.95
C PRO A 437 -9.54 -19.04 -12.53
N ARG A 438 -10.48 -19.76 -13.14
CA ARG A 438 -10.64 -21.20 -12.93
C ARG A 438 -10.21 -21.96 -14.18
N MET A 439 -9.70 -23.16 -13.98
CA MET A 439 -9.58 -24.16 -15.05
C MET A 439 -10.47 -25.35 -14.72
N THR A 440 -11.16 -25.86 -15.73
CA THR A 440 -11.83 -27.15 -15.59
C THR A 440 -10.86 -28.24 -16.03
N VAL A 441 -10.60 -29.20 -15.14
CA VAL A 441 -9.83 -30.39 -15.47
C VAL A 441 -10.61 -31.19 -16.51
N VAL A 442 -9.97 -31.41 -17.67
CA VAL A 442 -10.49 -32.25 -18.74
C VAL A 442 -10.25 -33.72 -18.40
N SER A 443 -9.05 -34.05 -17.92
CA SER A 443 -8.71 -35.40 -17.45
C SER A 443 -7.44 -35.37 -16.60
N GLY A 444 -7.31 -36.27 -15.63
CA GLY A 444 -6.04 -36.46 -14.93
C GLY A 444 -5.07 -37.32 -15.73
N VAL A 445 -3.79 -36.96 -15.69
CA VAL A 445 -2.70 -37.75 -16.28
C VAL A 445 -1.98 -38.52 -15.17
N SER A 446 -1.76 -37.88 -14.02
CA SER A 446 -1.13 -38.46 -12.83
C SER A 446 -1.55 -37.70 -11.57
N VAL A 447 -0.96 -38.04 -10.42
CA VAL A 447 -1.15 -37.28 -9.18
C VAL A 447 -0.45 -35.92 -9.16
N THR A 448 0.33 -35.58 -10.20
CA THR A 448 0.98 -34.26 -10.36
C THR A 448 0.64 -33.61 -11.70
N GLN A 449 -0.14 -34.27 -12.55
CA GLN A 449 -0.43 -33.80 -13.90
C GLN A 449 -1.89 -33.99 -14.26
N PHE A 450 -2.45 -32.98 -14.90
CA PHE A 450 -3.80 -33.03 -15.43
C PHE A 450 -3.92 -32.17 -16.67
N MET A 451 -4.89 -32.51 -17.52
CA MET A 451 -5.20 -31.81 -18.74
C MET A 451 -6.27 -30.77 -18.50
N VAL A 452 -6.13 -29.64 -19.19
CA VAL A 452 -7.12 -28.56 -19.27
C VAL A 452 -7.35 -28.19 -20.74
N SER A 453 -8.43 -27.46 -21.01
CA SER A 453 -8.71 -26.96 -22.36
C SER A 453 -7.61 -25.99 -22.83
N ALA A 454 -7.47 -25.81 -24.15
CA ALA A 454 -6.56 -24.82 -24.72
C ALA A 454 -6.81 -23.40 -24.17
N ALA A 455 -8.08 -23.02 -24.03
CA ALA A 455 -8.48 -21.73 -23.51
C ALA A 455 -8.13 -21.57 -22.02
N ASP A 456 -8.24 -22.62 -21.22
CA ASP A 456 -7.88 -22.58 -19.81
C ASP A 456 -6.36 -22.61 -19.60
N GLY A 457 -5.63 -23.45 -20.32
CA GLY A 457 -4.17 -23.53 -20.23
C GLY A 457 -3.47 -22.22 -20.58
N ALA A 458 -4.03 -21.45 -21.52
CA ALA A 458 -3.48 -20.14 -21.92
C ALA A 458 -3.68 -19.03 -20.87
N LYS A 459 -4.51 -19.24 -19.84
CA LYS A 459 -4.77 -18.25 -18.78
C LYS A 459 -3.76 -18.31 -17.63
N PHE A 460 -2.91 -19.34 -17.59
CA PHE A 460 -2.01 -19.62 -16.48
C PHE A 460 -0.56 -19.69 -16.97
N GLU A 461 0.40 -19.52 -16.05
CA GLU A 461 1.82 -19.63 -16.33
C GLU A 461 2.52 -20.50 -15.27
N ALA A 462 3.74 -20.97 -15.55
CA ALA A 462 4.57 -21.62 -14.56
C ALA A 462 4.94 -20.64 -13.41
N GLY A 463 5.08 -21.16 -12.19
CA GLY A 463 5.29 -20.41 -10.95
C GLY A 463 3.99 -19.95 -10.26
N TRP A 464 2.83 -20.13 -10.91
CA TRP A 464 1.54 -19.77 -10.34
C TRP A 464 1.08 -20.81 -9.33
N VAL A 465 0.43 -20.38 -8.24
CA VAL A 465 -0.06 -21.28 -7.19
C VAL A 465 -1.57 -21.47 -7.31
N ILE A 466 -2.02 -22.72 -7.30
CA ILE A 466 -3.41 -23.12 -7.46
C ILE A 466 -3.87 -24.03 -6.33
N ASP A 467 -5.17 -24.00 -6.06
CA ASP A 467 -5.87 -24.99 -5.26
C ASP A 467 -6.73 -25.86 -6.19
N ILE A 468 -6.78 -27.16 -5.91
CA ILE A 468 -7.55 -28.13 -6.67
C ILE A 468 -8.76 -28.55 -5.86
N PHE A 469 -9.93 -28.43 -6.47
CA PHE A 469 -11.22 -28.83 -5.94
C PHE A 469 -11.79 -29.99 -6.76
N ASP A 470 -12.50 -30.90 -6.10
CA ASP A 470 -13.34 -31.86 -6.82
C ASP A 470 -14.58 -31.17 -7.44
N ALA A 471 -15.36 -31.92 -8.21
CA ALA A 471 -16.59 -31.42 -8.83
C ALA A 471 -17.66 -30.95 -7.81
N GLY A 472 -17.51 -31.32 -6.54
CA GLY A 472 -18.35 -30.88 -5.42
C GLY A 472 -17.77 -29.68 -4.65
N MET A 473 -16.76 -29.00 -5.18
CA MET A 473 -16.06 -27.86 -4.56
C MET A 473 -15.38 -28.19 -3.22
N ARG A 474 -14.96 -29.44 -3.01
CA ARG A 474 -14.15 -29.80 -1.83
C ARG A 474 -12.67 -29.71 -2.19
N VAL A 475 -11.89 -29.04 -1.36
CA VAL A 475 -10.43 -28.93 -1.52
C VAL A 475 -9.82 -30.33 -1.49
N GLN A 476 -9.15 -30.72 -2.57
CA GLN A 476 -8.39 -31.97 -2.68
C GLN A 476 -6.90 -31.71 -2.39
N ALA A 477 -6.40 -30.56 -2.84
CA ALA A 477 -5.06 -30.08 -2.55
C ALA A 477 -5.02 -28.55 -2.64
N ALA A 478 -4.17 -27.92 -1.83
CA ALA A 478 -4.00 -26.47 -1.80
C ALA A 478 -2.53 -26.10 -1.95
N ASP A 479 -2.27 -24.84 -2.29
CA ASP A 479 -0.93 -24.27 -2.43
C ASP A 479 -0.02 -25.02 -3.41
N LEU A 480 -0.57 -25.50 -4.54
CA LEU A 480 0.19 -26.22 -5.56
C LEU A 480 0.81 -25.26 -6.57
N GLU A 481 2.15 -25.21 -6.65
CA GLU A 481 2.84 -24.45 -7.67
C GLU A 481 2.80 -25.16 -9.03
N ILE A 482 2.32 -24.49 -10.08
CA ILE A 482 2.41 -24.95 -11.47
C ILE A 482 3.87 -24.88 -11.89
N THR A 483 4.49 -26.01 -12.19
CA THR A 483 5.89 -26.08 -12.64
C THR A 483 6.02 -25.95 -14.15
N SER A 484 5.00 -26.38 -14.91
CA SER A 484 4.98 -26.24 -16.37
C SER A 484 3.55 -26.35 -16.91
N ILE A 485 3.34 -25.72 -18.07
CA ILE A 485 2.13 -25.81 -18.89
C ILE A 485 2.61 -26.10 -20.31
N ALA A 486 2.32 -27.30 -20.81
CA ALA A 486 2.78 -27.72 -22.14
C ALA A 486 1.57 -28.02 -23.03
N SER A 487 1.53 -27.45 -24.23
CA SER A 487 0.59 -27.88 -25.25
C SER A 487 0.91 -29.31 -25.63
N MET A 488 -0.10 -30.18 -25.69
CA MET A 488 0.08 -31.42 -26.43
C MET A 488 0.11 -31.05 -27.90
N GLU A 489 1.31 -30.93 -28.47
CA GLU A 489 1.43 -31.12 -29.91
C GLU A 489 1.00 -32.55 -30.18
N THR A 490 -0.10 -32.71 -30.92
CA THR A 490 -0.39 -33.97 -31.57
C THR A 490 0.88 -34.35 -32.31
N ALA A 491 1.51 -35.44 -31.91
CA ALA A 491 2.59 -36.00 -32.70
C ALA A 491 1.99 -36.24 -34.09
N ASP A 492 2.33 -35.38 -35.04
CA ASP A 492 2.06 -35.63 -36.45
C ASP A 492 2.76 -36.96 -36.74
N PHE A 493 2.00 -38.05 -36.69
CA PHE A 493 2.40 -39.28 -37.30
C PHE A 493 2.42 -38.97 -38.80
N GLU A 494 3.55 -38.42 -39.28
CA GLU A 494 3.87 -38.41 -40.69
C GLU A 494 3.69 -39.85 -41.15
N ASN A 495 2.64 -40.03 -41.95
CA ASN A 495 2.18 -41.29 -42.49
C ASN A 495 3.32 -41.89 -43.32
N THR A 496 4.17 -42.67 -42.65
CA THR A 496 5.19 -43.49 -43.28
C THR A 496 4.44 -44.68 -43.88
N ALA A 497 4.00 -44.47 -45.12
CA ALA A 497 3.41 -45.49 -45.97
C ALA A 497 4.30 -46.75 -45.96
N ASP A 498 3.75 -47.86 -45.44
CA ASP A 498 3.89 -49.24 -45.94
C ASP A 498 3.50 -50.25 -44.86
N VAL A 499 2.26 -50.16 -44.36
CA VAL A 499 1.64 -51.28 -43.64
C VAL A 499 0.20 -51.47 -44.11
N GLU A 500 0.01 -52.39 -45.05
CA GLU A 500 -1.30 -52.87 -45.48
C GLU A 500 -1.94 -53.69 -44.35
N PHE A 501 -2.80 -53.06 -43.54
CA PHE A 501 -3.71 -53.78 -42.65
C PHE A 501 -5.07 -53.95 -43.34
N GLU A 502 -5.33 -55.15 -43.86
CA GLU A 502 -6.67 -55.63 -44.25
C GLU A 502 -7.51 -55.92 -42.98
N ASN A 503 -7.94 -54.88 -42.27
CA ASN A 503 -9.17 -54.93 -41.47
C ASN A 503 -9.52 -53.53 -40.96
N THR A 504 -10.58 -52.96 -41.51
CA THR A 504 -11.05 -51.61 -41.23
C THR A 504 -11.76 -51.55 -39.88
N VAL A 505 -11.02 -51.34 -38.80
CA VAL A 505 -11.57 -50.79 -37.56
C VAL A 505 -11.37 -49.29 -37.60
N ALA A 506 -12.45 -48.53 -37.78
CA ALA A 506 -12.41 -47.08 -37.67
C ALA A 506 -12.15 -46.72 -36.20
N VAL A 507 -10.90 -46.44 -35.86
CA VAL A 507 -10.54 -45.82 -34.58
C VAL A 507 -10.65 -44.31 -34.79
N GLU A 508 -11.77 -43.72 -34.38
CA GLU A 508 -11.85 -42.27 -34.23
C GLU A 508 -10.91 -41.85 -33.11
N PHE A 509 -9.74 -41.31 -33.46
CA PHE A 509 -8.91 -40.58 -32.53
C PHE A 509 -9.57 -39.22 -32.31
N ALA A 510 -10.23 -39.04 -31.17
CA ALA A 510 -10.68 -37.73 -30.76
C ALA A 510 -9.44 -36.85 -30.52
N GLU A 511 -9.22 -35.85 -31.37
CA GLU A 511 -8.18 -34.85 -31.19
C GLU A 511 -8.48 -34.07 -29.89
N SER A 512 -7.85 -34.47 -28.78
CA SER A 512 -7.92 -33.69 -27.55
C SER A 512 -6.89 -32.56 -27.64
N THR A 513 -7.27 -31.44 -28.24
CA THR A 513 -6.46 -30.21 -28.18
C THR A 513 -6.53 -29.64 -26.76
N GLY A 514 -5.49 -29.89 -25.96
CA GLY A 514 -5.42 -29.46 -24.56
C GLY A 514 -3.99 -29.19 -24.09
N TYR A 515 -3.87 -28.58 -22.92
CA TYR A 515 -2.58 -28.40 -22.23
C TYR A 515 -2.47 -29.37 -21.07
N ILE A 516 -1.28 -29.91 -20.86
CA ILE A 516 -0.93 -30.62 -19.62
C ILE A 516 -0.36 -29.59 -18.65
N VAL A 517 -1.00 -29.49 -17.49
CA VAL A 517 -0.55 -28.70 -16.35
C VAL A 517 0.17 -29.64 -15.39
N THR A 518 1.42 -29.31 -15.05
CA THR A 518 2.21 -30.06 -14.06
C THR A 518 2.39 -29.23 -12.81
N VAL A 519 2.13 -29.82 -11.64
CA VAL A 519 2.31 -29.18 -10.33
C VAL A 519 3.51 -29.75 -9.57
N GLY A 520 4.12 -28.93 -8.70
CA GLY A 520 5.35 -29.27 -7.97
C GLY A 520 5.19 -30.27 -6.82
N SER A 521 3.95 -30.54 -6.40
CA SER A 521 3.63 -31.47 -5.32
C SER A 521 2.45 -32.37 -5.69
N THR A 522 2.31 -33.51 -5.00
CA THR A 522 1.23 -34.47 -5.26
C THR A 522 -0.12 -33.92 -4.82
N ILE A 523 -1.14 -34.09 -5.67
CA ILE A 523 -2.54 -33.73 -5.41
C ILE A 523 -3.19 -34.75 -4.46
N GLY A 524 -2.52 -35.87 -4.17
CA GLY A 524 -3.04 -36.95 -3.32
C GLY A 524 -3.94 -37.93 -4.07
N ALA A 525 -4.57 -37.50 -5.17
CA ALA A 525 -5.29 -38.35 -6.12
C ALA A 525 -5.10 -37.83 -7.55
N THR A 526 -5.32 -38.69 -8.55
CA THR A 526 -5.32 -38.27 -9.96
C THR A 526 -6.59 -37.45 -10.22
N PRO A 527 -6.49 -36.19 -10.67
CA PRO A 527 -7.65 -35.34 -10.91
C PRO A 527 -8.63 -35.98 -11.90
N SER A 528 -9.93 -35.90 -11.63
CA SER A 528 -10.95 -36.41 -12.56
C SER A 528 -11.49 -35.29 -13.44
N ALA A 529 -12.07 -35.65 -14.59
CA ALA A 529 -12.80 -34.70 -15.43
C ALA A 529 -13.86 -33.95 -14.60
N GLY A 530 -13.91 -32.63 -14.74
CA GLY A 530 -14.83 -31.76 -13.98
C GLY A 530 -14.30 -31.31 -12.61
N TRP A 531 -13.11 -31.73 -12.20
CA TRP A 531 -12.39 -31.05 -11.11
C TRP A 531 -12.04 -29.62 -11.50
N ILE A 532 -11.83 -28.75 -10.52
CA ILE A 532 -11.60 -27.33 -10.73
C ILE A 532 -10.28 -26.93 -10.12
N ALA A 533 -9.40 -26.34 -10.92
CA ALA A 533 -8.22 -25.64 -10.43
C ALA A 533 -8.55 -24.16 -10.29
N VAL A 534 -8.30 -23.59 -9.12
CA VAL A 534 -8.55 -22.17 -8.83
C VAL A 534 -7.23 -21.54 -8.44
N PHE A 535 -6.92 -20.36 -8.97
CA PHE A 535 -5.74 -19.63 -8.56
C PHE A 535 -5.85 -19.24 -7.07
N SER A 536 -4.86 -19.64 -6.27
CA SER A 536 -4.89 -19.45 -4.82
C SER A 536 -3.92 -18.37 -4.32
N SER A 537 -3.01 -17.89 -5.18
CA SER A 537 -2.06 -16.84 -4.80
C SER A 537 -2.07 -15.62 -5.71
N TYR A 538 -2.89 -14.63 -5.36
CA TYR A 538 -2.88 -13.27 -5.96
C TYR A 538 -1.60 -12.45 -5.67
N GLY A 539 -0.55 -13.07 -5.10
CA GLY A 539 0.63 -12.39 -4.57
C GLY A 539 1.62 -11.90 -5.62
N ASN A 540 1.61 -12.44 -6.85
CA ASN A 540 2.35 -11.84 -7.96
C ASN A 540 1.45 -10.79 -8.61
N CYS A 541 1.60 -9.53 -8.18
CA CYS A 541 0.78 -8.41 -8.64
C CYS A 541 0.72 -8.32 -10.17
N VAL A 542 1.77 -8.74 -10.89
CA VAL A 542 1.79 -8.78 -12.36
C VAL A 542 0.74 -9.74 -12.93
N ALA A 543 0.55 -10.92 -12.36
CA ALA A 543 -0.41 -11.92 -12.85
C ALA A 543 -1.87 -11.53 -12.55
N ALA A 544 -2.15 -11.05 -11.33
CA ALA A 544 -3.47 -10.54 -10.98
C ALA A 544 -3.82 -9.26 -11.75
N GLN A 545 -2.86 -8.35 -11.96
CA GLN A 545 -3.05 -7.14 -12.77
C GLN A 545 -3.16 -7.45 -14.26
N GLN A 546 -2.43 -8.44 -14.80
CA GLN A 546 -2.62 -8.90 -16.17
C GLN A 546 -4.02 -9.49 -16.34
N LEU A 547 -4.55 -10.22 -15.37
CA LEU A 547 -5.93 -10.68 -15.40
C LEU A 547 -6.94 -9.52 -15.36
N TYR A 548 -6.73 -8.51 -14.50
CA TYR A 548 -7.55 -7.28 -14.51
C TYR A 548 -7.40 -6.46 -15.81
N GLY A 549 -6.21 -6.45 -16.42
CA GLY A 549 -5.94 -5.82 -17.71
C GLY A 549 -6.56 -6.60 -18.88
N PHE A 550 -6.59 -7.93 -18.80
CA PHE A 550 -7.19 -8.84 -19.78
C PHE A 550 -8.73 -8.70 -19.80
N LEU A 551 -9.35 -8.55 -18.63
CA LEU A 551 -10.77 -8.22 -18.49
C LEU A 551 -11.16 -6.88 -19.13
N TYR A 552 -10.21 -5.96 -19.32
CA TYR A 552 -10.46 -4.62 -19.84
C TYR A 552 -10.04 -4.43 -21.31
N ALA A 553 -9.05 -5.18 -21.81
CA ALA A 553 -8.48 -4.95 -23.15
C ALA A 553 -9.15 -5.73 -24.30
N GLY A 554 -9.89 -6.82 -24.02
CA GLY A 554 -10.29 -7.77 -25.07
C GLY A 554 -11.70 -7.65 -25.65
N GLY A 555 -12.66 -6.97 -25.01
CA GLY A 555 -14.08 -7.05 -25.40
C GLY A 555 -14.71 -8.46 -25.35
N GLN A 556 -13.92 -9.48 -24.99
CA GLN A 556 -14.36 -10.83 -24.68
C GLN A 556 -14.77 -10.82 -23.21
N ALA A 557 -16.05 -10.59 -22.93
CA ALA A 557 -16.59 -10.81 -21.61
C ALA A 557 -16.35 -12.28 -21.23
N MET A 558 -15.61 -12.55 -20.16
CA MET A 558 -15.64 -13.87 -19.54
C MET A 558 -17.11 -14.20 -19.25
N SER A 559 -17.55 -15.38 -19.67
CA SER A 559 -18.93 -15.77 -19.49
C SER A 559 -19.22 -15.94 -18.00
N ALA A 560 -20.47 -15.76 -17.56
CA ALA A 560 -20.84 -16.01 -16.17
C ALA A 560 -20.51 -17.44 -15.69
N ALA A 561 -20.30 -18.37 -16.64
CA ALA A 561 -19.85 -19.71 -16.32
C ALA A 561 -18.41 -19.73 -15.81
N ASP A 562 -17.51 -18.83 -16.25
CA ASP A 562 -16.08 -18.87 -15.92
C ASP A 562 -15.72 -18.28 -14.54
N LEU A 563 -16.73 -17.95 -13.73
CA LEU A 563 -16.59 -17.14 -12.51
C LEU A 563 -16.98 -17.94 -11.27
N ILE A 564 -16.12 -17.93 -10.25
CA ILE A 564 -16.47 -18.32 -8.88
C ILE A 564 -16.03 -17.16 -7.98
N CYS A 565 -16.97 -16.65 -7.18
CA CYS A 565 -16.65 -15.80 -6.04
C CYS A 565 -16.37 -16.76 -4.87
N PRO A 566 -15.14 -16.79 -4.30
CA PRO A 566 -14.91 -17.51 -3.07
C PRO A 566 -15.77 -16.96 -1.93
#